data_AF-A0AAV3A9E2-F1
#
_entry.id   AF-A0AAV3A9E2-F1
#
_cell.length_a   1.000
_cell.length_b   1.000
_cell.length_c   1.000
_cell.angle_alpha   90.00
_cell.angle_beta   90.00
_cell.angle_gamma   90.00
#
_symmetry.space_group_name_H-M   'P 1'
#
loop_
_entity.id
_entity.type
_entity.pdbx_description
1 polymer ?
#
loop_
_entity_poly.entity_id
_entity_poly.type
_entity_poly.pdbx_seq_one_letter_code
_entity_poly.pdbx_strand_id
1 'polypeptide(L)'
;MLLPRDSSDGRARTRGAHREGTAGSGYEMGEVQMCHTVYPWHSNHQGELSAGQLLTWIDTTACLAAERHAGFACVTASVDDIQIEETARIGQQICIKAKVNRAFNTSMEVGINVSVEDPQTNTQKHVCRAFSTYVAKPAGGKKVNLKPVKLQSPQDHLEYSLAAERRRIRLYHEVSYNNLMEDSCALYDPDWENDSNKVPTGSTCVESIELVLPPHANHQGNTFGGQIMAWMETVANISASRLCHTHAVLKSVDMFKFRGPSTVGDRLVFRAIVNNTFQKSVEVGVRVEAYNCEEWTKGKPRHINSAFLIYQALDADNQYIMFPRVKASTKDSIRRFRGAIARRKIRVARKYILSSKPEKPISHPWEKGNQAYLSYNNVATLTFLATSDGWELSNTKKTVKVYTHEENDILSIKVEMQVNLNASQAYLLLSDLGLRPQWDVHYLSCKVAETATDDDKIFYVTSPPVKQSKSRDFVVLMSRRSSCKDGDPYVIAVRSVTLASYPPTLEFLRSEVQCAGFLIYSCGKDECQVNYLNQLTSDMMPYIEENLTGWSNSIEETASSCIRFLETAKVYTTIL
;
A
#
# COMPACT_ATOMS: atom_id res chain seq x y z
N MET A 1 52.02 -65.71 10.87
CA MET A 1 51.85 -66.87 11.76
C MET A 1 51.64 -66.35 13.18
N LEU A 2 50.42 -66.53 13.70
CA LEU A 2 50.04 -66.79 15.11
C LEU A 2 50.75 -66.03 16.27
N LEU A 3 50.02 -65.03 16.83
CA LEU A 3 49.51 -64.88 18.25
C LEU A 3 50.47 -65.14 19.47
N PRO A 4 50.15 -64.84 20.77
CA PRO A 4 48.88 -64.36 21.39
C PRO A 4 48.96 -63.39 22.64
N ARG A 5 47.74 -62.99 23.10
CA ARG A 5 47.17 -62.94 24.50
C ARG A 5 47.30 -61.74 25.46
N ASP A 6 46.12 -61.16 25.70
CA ASP A 6 45.37 -61.00 26.97
C ASP A 6 45.83 -60.07 28.11
N SER A 7 45.06 -58.98 28.22
CA SER A 7 44.26 -58.47 29.37
C SER A 7 44.87 -58.38 30.78
N SER A 8 44.82 -57.16 31.33
CA SER A 8 44.22 -56.93 32.65
C SER A 8 43.81 -55.47 32.84
N ASP A 9 42.64 -55.35 33.44
CA ASP A 9 41.83 -54.18 33.73
C ASP A 9 42.31 -53.47 35.02
N GLY A 10 42.09 -52.16 35.16
CA GLY A 10 42.33 -51.50 36.45
C GLY A 10 42.47 -49.98 36.49
N ARG A 11 41.37 -49.34 36.94
CA ARG A 11 41.27 -48.08 37.73
C ARG A 11 41.14 -46.72 37.03
N ALA A 12 39.87 -46.29 37.03
CA ALA A 12 39.33 -45.16 37.80
C ALA A 12 39.81 -43.72 37.50
N ARG A 13 38.84 -42.98 36.93
CA ARG A 13 38.70 -41.52 36.76
C ARG A 13 39.10 -40.69 37.99
N THR A 14 39.79 -39.57 37.73
CA THR A 14 39.55 -38.28 38.40
C THR A 14 39.65 -37.12 37.41
N ARG A 15 38.83 -36.10 37.66
CA ARG A 15 38.44 -34.98 36.79
C ARG A 15 39.56 -33.95 36.61
N GLY A 16 39.75 -33.47 35.36
CA GLY A 16 40.38 -32.20 35.04
C GLY A 16 39.40 -31.34 34.25
N ALA A 17 39.11 -30.15 34.78
CA ALA A 17 38.12 -29.21 34.25
C ALA A 17 38.59 -28.59 32.93
N HIS A 18 37.80 -28.74 31.86
CA HIS A 18 37.92 -27.90 30.67
C HIS A 18 36.99 -26.70 30.80
N ARG A 19 37.61 -25.52 30.87
CA ARG A 19 36.95 -24.21 30.82
C ARG A 19 36.10 -24.10 29.54
N GLU A 20 34.82 -23.81 29.73
CA GLU A 20 33.92 -23.37 28.67
C GLU A 20 34.42 -22.04 28.09
N GLY A 21 34.77 -22.05 26.81
CA GLY A 21 34.94 -20.84 26.03
C GLY A 21 33.56 -20.33 25.60
N THR A 22 33.14 -19.23 26.22
CA THR A 22 31.99 -18.42 25.81
C THR A 22 32.34 -17.60 24.57
N ALA A 23 31.93 -18.07 23.38
CA ALA A 23 31.78 -17.22 22.20
C ALA A 23 30.98 -17.93 21.11
N GLY A 24 29.68 -17.64 21.05
CA GLY A 24 28.81 -17.97 19.92
C GLY A 24 27.56 -17.12 20.02
N SER A 25 27.47 -16.06 19.22
CA SER A 25 26.28 -15.22 19.11
C SER A 25 25.05 -16.09 18.85
N GLY A 26 24.03 -15.95 19.70
CA GLY A 26 22.80 -16.72 19.60
C GLY A 26 22.07 -16.42 18.29
N TYR A 27 22.19 -17.31 17.31
CA TYR A 27 21.30 -17.30 16.14
C TYR A 27 19.93 -17.82 16.58
N GLU A 28 18.89 -16.98 16.49
CA GLU A 28 17.52 -17.43 16.67
C GLU A 28 17.23 -18.58 15.70
N MET A 29 16.70 -19.67 16.23
CA MET A 29 16.45 -20.91 15.48
C MET A 29 15.32 -20.68 14.47
N GLY A 30 15.66 -20.21 13.26
CA GLY A 30 14.70 -19.95 12.17
C GLY A 30 14.98 -18.69 11.32
N GLU A 31 15.91 -17.84 11.73
CA GLU A 31 16.31 -16.65 10.96
C GLU A 31 17.46 -16.97 10.00
N VAL A 32 17.41 -16.40 8.79
CA VAL A 32 18.50 -16.41 7.81
C VAL A 32 18.91 -14.97 7.56
N GLN A 33 20.21 -14.71 7.62
CA GLN A 33 20.78 -13.42 7.28
C GLN A 33 21.79 -13.59 6.15
N MET A 34 21.71 -12.70 5.16
CA MET A 34 22.64 -12.63 4.04
C MET A 34 23.10 -11.17 3.88
N CYS A 35 24.41 -10.97 3.78
CA CYS A 35 25.01 -9.65 3.59
C CYS A 35 25.80 -9.63 2.27
N HIS A 36 25.60 -8.60 1.47
CA HIS A 36 26.29 -8.42 0.18
C HIS A 36 26.86 -7.02 0.08
N THR A 37 28.14 -6.93 -0.26
CA THR A 37 28.74 -5.67 -0.74
C THR A 37 28.27 -5.41 -2.17
N VAL A 38 27.85 -4.17 -2.44
CA VAL A 38 27.46 -3.76 -3.79
C VAL A 38 28.72 -3.49 -4.61
N TYR A 39 28.91 -4.32 -5.64
CA TYR A 39 30.02 -4.22 -6.58
C TYR A 39 29.55 -3.63 -7.92
N PRO A 40 30.47 -3.15 -8.79
CA PRO A 40 30.09 -2.51 -10.05
C PRO A 40 29.21 -3.36 -10.98
N TRP A 41 29.35 -4.69 -10.97
CA TRP A 41 28.51 -5.59 -11.78
C TRP A 41 27.12 -5.85 -11.18
N HIS A 42 26.87 -5.40 -9.93
CA HIS A 42 25.54 -5.39 -9.31
C HIS A 42 24.79 -4.08 -9.58
N SER A 43 25.46 -3.05 -10.09
CA SER A 43 24.91 -1.71 -10.24
C SER A 43 24.54 -1.34 -11.67
N ASN A 44 23.68 -0.34 -11.80
CA ASN A 44 23.40 0.36 -13.06
C ASN A 44 24.53 1.34 -13.43
N HIS A 45 24.34 2.05 -14.55
CA HIS A 45 25.30 3.03 -15.05
C HIS A 45 25.48 4.26 -14.15
N GLN A 46 24.60 4.50 -13.18
CA GLN A 46 24.70 5.57 -12.18
C GLN A 46 25.40 5.09 -10.89
N GLY A 47 25.83 3.83 -10.83
CA GLY A 47 26.47 3.24 -9.65
C GLY A 47 25.48 2.87 -8.54
N GLU A 48 24.19 2.78 -8.86
CA GLU A 48 23.14 2.35 -7.94
C GLU A 48 22.81 0.87 -8.13
N LEU A 49 22.51 0.15 -7.06
CA LEU A 49 22.17 -1.27 -7.07
C LEU A 49 20.99 -1.53 -8.01
N SER A 50 21.14 -2.47 -8.94
CA SER A 50 20.03 -2.92 -9.79
C SER A 50 18.91 -3.49 -8.91
N ALA A 51 17.70 -3.00 -9.12
CA ALA A 51 16.54 -3.48 -8.38
C ALA A 51 16.26 -4.96 -8.66
N GLY A 52 16.49 -5.44 -9.89
CA GLY A 52 16.44 -6.86 -10.21
C GLY A 52 17.43 -7.72 -9.40
N GLN A 53 18.65 -7.21 -9.18
CA GLN A 53 19.64 -7.89 -8.33
C GLN A 53 19.18 -7.94 -6.86
N LEU A 54 18.62 -6.84 -6.35
CA LEU A 54 18.06 -6.79 -5.01
C LEU A 54 16.92 -7.81 -4.84
N LEU A 55 15.99 -7.89 -5.79
CA LEU A 55 14.88 -8.86 -5.78
C LEU A 55 15.38 -10.31 -5.80
N THR A 56 16.47 -10.58 -6.50
CA THR A 56 17.12 -11.90 -6.52
C THR A 56 17.66 -12.28 -5.14
N TRP A 57 18.37 -11.36 -4.47
CA TRP A 57 18.89 -11.62 -3.13
C TRP A 57 17.79 -11.75 -2.08
N ILE A 58 16.72 -10.94 -2.19
CA ILE A 58 15.53 -11.04 -1.34
C ILE A 58 14.92 -12.44 -1.43
N ASP A 59 14.63 -12.91 -2.65
CA ASP A 59 14.03 -14.23 -2.85
C ASP A 59 14.95 -15.36 -2.42
N THR A 60 16.25 -15.25 -2.70
CA THR A 60 17.23 -16.26 -2.30
C THR A 60 17.29 -16.40 -0.78
N THR A 61 17.36 -15.28 -0.06
CA THR A 61 17.43 -15.27 1.41
C THR A 61 16.14 -15.82 2.03
N ALA A 62 14.99 -15.44 1.48
CA ALA A 62 13.69 -15.90 1.95
C ALA A 62 13.42 -17.37 1.63
N CYS A 63 13.83 -17.84 0.46
CA CYS A 63 13.78 -19.25 0.08
C CYS A 63 14.61 -20.10 1.04
N LEU A 64 15.84 -19.69 1.36
CA LEU A 64 16.69 -20.37 2.33
C LEU A 64 16.05 -20.45 3.73
N ALA A 65 15.35 -19.40 4.17
CA ALA A 65 14.62 -19.41 5.43
C ALA A 65 13.44 -20.41 5.39
N ALA A 66 12.71 -20.45 4.27
CA ALA A 66 11.63 -21.40 4.06
C ALA A 66 12.13 -22.85 4.02
N GLU A 67 13.22 -23.12 3.29
CA GLU A 67 13.83 -24.46 3.19
C GLU A 67 14.37 -24.93 4.55
N ARG A 68 14.97 -24.03 5.33
CA ARG A 68 15.44 -24.33 6.70
C ARG A 68 14.30 -24.75 7.63
N HIS A 69 13.13 -24.14 7.49
CA HIS A 69 11.94 -24.49 8.27
C HIS A 69 11.24 -25.75 7.76
N ALA A 70 11.14 -25.91 6.44
CA ALA A 70 10.46 -27.04 5.81
C ALA A 70 11.26 -28.34 5.86
N GLY A 71 12.59 -28.26 5.75
CA GLY A 71 13.48 -29.40 5.52
C GLY A 71 13.39 -29.98 4.10
N PHE A 72 12.77 -29.25 3.17
CA PHE A 72 12.58 -29.65 1.76
C PHE A 72 12.83 -28.44 0.86
N ALA A 73 13.03 -28.69 -0.44
CA ALA A 73 13.09 -27.61 -1.43
C ALA A 73 11.78 -26.80 -1.42
N CYS A 74 11.92 -25.48 -1.53
CA CYS A 74 10.81 -24.56 -1.56
C CYS A 74 10.79 -23.79 -2.89
N VAL A 75 9.59 -23.38 -3.30
CA VAL A 75 9.40 -22.53 -4.48
C VAL A 75 8.54 -21.32 -4.12
N THR A 76 8.84 -20.18 -4.73
CA THR A 76 8.12 -18.92 -4.53
C THR A 76 6.73 -19.03 -5.13
N ALA A 77 5.69 -18.83 -4.32
CA ALA A 77 4.30 -18.90 -4.75
C ALA A 77 3.71 -17.51 -5.00
N SER A 78 4.02 -16.55 -4.13
CA SER A 78 3.60 -15.15 -4.30
C SER A 78 4.56 -14.22 -3.58
N VAL A 79 4.58 -12.98 -4.02
CA VAL A 79 5.33 -11.88 -3.41
C VAL A 79 4.33 -10.76 -3.14
N ASP A 80 4.36 -10.19 -1.94
CA ASP A 80 3.49 -9.07 -1.55
C ASP A 80 3.99 -7.75 -2.15
N ASP A 81 3.28 -6.66 -1.88
CA ASP A 81 3.72 -5.33 -2.28
C ASP A 81 5.12 -5.04 -1.67
N ILE A 82 6.10 -4.74 -2.51
CA ILE A 82 7.46 -4.35 -2.11
C ILE A 82 7.64 -2.87 -2.44
N GLN A 83 7.89 -2.04 -1.43
CA GLN A 83 8.22 -0.63 -1.60
C GLN A 83 9.69 -0.40 -1.25
N ILE A 84 10.44 0.20 -2.17
CA ILE A 84 11.85 0.55 -2.00
C ILE A 84 11.91 2.00 -1.53
N GLU A 85 12.42 2.20 -0.32
CA GLU A 85 12.56 3.52 0.31
C GLU A 85 13.90 4.15 -0.04
N GLU A 86 14.98 3.37 -0.02
CA GLU A 86 16.35 3.81 -0.28
C GLU A 86 17.02 2.92 -1.31
N THR A 87 17.85 3.50 -2.17
CA THR A 87 18.63 2.76 -3.17
C THR A 87 20.09 2.69 -2.74
N ALA A 88 20.64 1.48 -2.64
CA ALA A 88 22.04 1.27 -2.29
C ALA A 88 22.98 1.60 -3.46
N ARG A 89 24.22 2.01 -3.15
CA ARG A 89 25.25 2.38 -4.13
C ARG A 89 26.48 1.47 -4.02
N ILE A 90 27.32 1.48 -5.06
CA ILE A 90 28.59 0.75 -5.07
C ILE A 90 29.39 1.07 -3.79
N GLY A 91 29.92 0.03 -3.15
CA GLY A 91 30.71 0.13 -1.92
C GLY A 91 29.88 0.04 -0.63
N GLN A 92 28.56 0.25 -0.69
CA GLN A 92 27.68 0.00 0.45
C GLN A 92 27.39 -1.49 0.64
N GLN A 93 26.94 -1.86 1.83
CA GLN A 93 26.61 -3.23 2.19
C GLN A 93 25.10 -3.39 2.39
N ILE A 94 24.47 -4.27 1.62
CA ILE A 94 23.10 -4.70 1.83
C ILE A 94 23.08 -5.82 2.86
N CYS A 95 22.21 -5.71 3.86
CA CYS A 95 21.92 -6.76 4.83
C CYS A 95 20.43 -7.15 4.74
N ILE A 96 20.17 -8.40 4.38
CA ILE A 96 18.84 -8.98 4.25
C ILE A 96 18.65 -9.99 5.37
N LYS A 97 17.60 -9.79 6.17
CA LYS A 97 17.17 -10.73 7.21
C LYS A 97 15.81 -11.31 6.83
N ALA A 98 15.71 -12.63 6.84
CA ALA A 98 14.48 -13.35 6.54
C ALA A 98 14.11 -14.31 7.67
N LYS A 99 12.85 -14.30 8.08
CA LYS A 99 12.30 -15.16 9.13
C LYS A 99 10.93 -15.69 8.72
N VAL A 100 10.66 -16.97 8.99
CA VAL A 100 9.33 -17.55 8.77
C VAL A 100 8.37 -17.02 9.84
N ASN A 101 7.40 -16.20 9.44
CA ASN A 101 6.42 -15.63 10.36
C ASN A 101 5.36 -16.66 10.73
N ARG A 102 4.90 -17.43 9.73
CA ARG A 102 3.84 -18.42 9.91
C ARG A 102 3.93 -19.54 8.88
N ALA A 103 3.91 -20.77 9.36
CA ALA A 103 3.70 -21.96 8.54
C ALA A 103 2.21 -22.34 8.57
N PHE A 104 1.68 -22.68 7.40
CA PHE A 104 0.34 -23.24 7.21
C PHE A 104 0.48 -24.73 6.87
N ASN A 105 -0.41 -25.28 6.05
CA ASN A 105 -0.35 -26.71 5.69
C ASN A 105 0.86 -27.01 4.77
N THR A 106 0.86 -26.43 3.57
CA THR A 106 1.91 -26.64 2.55
C THR A 106 2.67 -25.36 2.22
N SER A 107 2.16 -24.20 2.66
CA SER A 107 2.74 -22.90 2.43
C SER A 107 3.21 -22.26 3.72
N MET A 108 4.14 -21.31 3.60
CA MET A 108 4.58 -20.48 4.72
C MET A 108 4.80 -19.05 4.25
N GLU A 109 4.53 -18.10 5.15
CA GLU A 109 4.88 -16.70 4.96
C GLU A 109 6.26 -16.43 5.56
N VAL A 110 7.12 -15.79 4.78
CA VAL A 110 8.45 -15.33 5.18
C VAL A 110 8.44 -13.81 5.20
N GLY A 111 8.76 -13.23 6.35
CA GLY A 111 9.01 -11.80 6.50
C GLY A 111 10.46 -11.48 6.16
N ILE A 112 10.68 -10.41 5.41
CA ILE A 112 11.99 -9.97 4.94
C ILE A 112 12.19 -8.52 5.36
N ASN A 113 13.34 -8.23 5.95
CA ASN A 113 13.79 -6.88 6.26
C ASN A 113 15.12 -6.60 5.57
N VAL A 114 15.17 -5.55 4.76
CA VAL A 114 16.38 -5.13 4.04
C VAL A 114 16.86 -3.81 4.61
N SER A 115 18.16 -3.76 4.90
CA SER A 115 18.85 -2.54 5.29
C SER A 115 20.10 -2.36 4.46
N VAL A 116 20.53 -1.11 4.30
CA VAL A 116 21.82 -0.75 3.70
C VAL A 116 22.68 -0.10 4.77
N GLU A 117 23.95 -0.47 4.80
CA GLU A 117 24.96 0.09 5.68
C GLU A 117 26.07 0.70 4.81
N ASP A 118 26.46 1.93 5.13
CA ASP A 118 27.63 2.56 4.56
C ASP A 118 28.84 2.32 5.48
N PRO A 119 29.83 1.51 5.07
CA PRO A 119 30.97 1.17 5.91
C PRO A 119 31.89 2.36 6.22
N GLN A 120 31.81 3.46 5.45
CA GLN A 120 32.63 4.65 5.71
C GLN A 120 32.04 5.54 6.79
N THR A 121 30.71 5.73 6.75
CA THR A 121 29.99 6.60 7.69
C THR A 121 29.40 5.83 8.88
N ASN A 122 29.40 4.49 8.81
CA ASN A 122 28.77 3.59 9.76
C ASN A 122 27.27 3.91 9.97
N THR A 123 26.62 4.44 8.92
CA THR A 123 25.19 4.75 8.94
C THR A 123 24.40 3.60 8.34
N GLN A 124 23.32 3.22 9.03
CA GLN A 124 22.40 2.19 8.56
C GLN A 124 21.06 2.82 8.20
N LYS A 125 20.54 2.49 7.02
CA LYS A 125 19.22 2.91 6.56
C LYS A 125 18.33 1.71 6.23
N HIS A 126 17.03 1.89 6.38
CA HIS A 126 16.05 0.91 5.91
C HIS A 126 15.89 1.03 4.39
N VAL A 127 15.88 -0.10 3.69
CA VAL A 127 15.70 -0.15 2.24
C VAL A 127 14.28 -0.54 1.90
N CYS A 128 13.83 -1.69 2.42
CA CYS A 128 12.47 -2.15 2.24
C CYS A 128 12.12 -3.24 3.24
N ARG A 129 10.82 -3.37 3.51
CA ARG A 129 10.22 -4.52 4.17
C ARG A 129 9.35 -5.27 3.16
N ALA A 130 9.49 -6.58 3.09
CA ALA A 130 8.79 -7.41 2.13
C ALA A 130 8.24 -8.67 2.80
N PHE A 131 7.21 -9.24 2.19
CA PHE A 131 6.66 -10.54 2.59
C PHE A 131 6.53 -11.42 1.35
N SER A 132 6.92 -12.68 1.48
CA SER A 132 6.81 -13.65 0.40
C SER A 132 6.23 -14.96 0.91
N THR A 133 5.46 -15.63 0.06
CA THR A 133 4.89 -16.93 0.36
C THR A 133 5.62 -18.02 -0.41
N TYR A 134 6.12 -19.01 0.32
CA TYR A 134 6.79 -20.18 -0.24
C TYR A 134 5.92 -21.42 -0.06
N VAL A 135 6.05 -22.36 -0.99
CA VAL A 135 5.40 -23.67 -0.93
C VAL A 135 6.47 -24.76 -0.92
N ALA A 136 6.38 -25.69 0.03
CA ALA A 136 7.29 -26.82 0.10
C ALA A 136 6.99 -27.84 -1.02
N LYS A 137 8.03 -28.28 -1.71
CA LYS A 137 8.00 -29.25 -2.81
C LYS A 137 8.94 -30.42 -2.47
N PRO A 138 8.44 -31.45 -1.75
CA PRO A 138 9.25 -32.61 -1.45
C PRO A 138 9.47 -33.43 -2.73
N ALA A 139 10.60 -34.12 -2.82
CA ALA A 139 10.82 -35.07 -3.89
C ALA A 139 9.75 -36.19 -3.83
N GLY A 140 9.09 -36.47 -4.96
CA GLY A 140 8.19 -37.61 -5.10
C GLY A 140 6.71 -37.41 -4.75
N GLY A 141 6.15 -36.21 -4.90
CA GLY A 141 4.68 -36.00 -4.92
C GLY A 141 3.93 -36.20 -3.59
N LYS A 142 4.65 -36.48 -2.49
CA LYS A 142 4.05 -36.66 -1.16
C LYS A 142 3.47 -35.35 -0.63
N LYS A 143 2.33 -35.41 0.07
CA LYS A 143 1.77 -34.26 0.79
C LYS A 143 2.70 -33.88 1.95
N VAL A 144 3.06 -32.59 2.05
CA VAL A 144 3.81 -32.04 3.19
C VAL A 144 2.85 -31.47 4.21
N ASN A 145 3.14 -31.70 5.48
CA ASN A 145 2.56 -30.94 6.57
C ASN A 145 3.70 -30.21 7.30
N LEU A 146 3.70 -28.89 7.23
CA LEU A 146 4.75 -28.07 7.82
C LEU A 146 4.58 -27.99 9.34
N LYS A 147 5.70 -27.97 10.06
CA LYS A 147 5.69 -27.78 11.51
C LYS A 147 5.24 -26.35 11.83
N PRO A 148 4.42 -26.12 12.87
CA PRO A 148 4.12 -24.78 13.35
C PRO A 148 5.40 -24.03 13.74
N VAL A 149 5.41 -22.71 13.50
CA VAL A 149 6.52 -21.83 13.91
C VAL A 149 6.49 -21.70 15.43
N LYS A 150 7.66 -21.77 16.06
CA LYS A 150 7.80 -21.53 17.50
C LYS A 150 7.79 -20.02 17.75
N LEU A 151 6.86 -19.55 18.57
CA LEU A 151 6.73 -18.13 18.92
C LEU A 151 7.42 -17.90 20.27
N GLN A 152 8.40 -16.99 20.32
CA GLN A 152 9.16 -16.72 21.56
C GLN A 152 8.92 -15.31 22.06
N SER A 153 8.92 -14.33 21.15
CA SER A 153 8.75 -12.92 21.50
C SER A 153 7.30 -12.43 21.31
N PRO A 154 6.88 -11.33 21.97
CA PRO A 154 5.62 -10.66 21.66
C PRO A 154 5.51 -10.25 20.18
N GLN A 155 6.64 -9.87 19.57
CA GLN A 155 6.72 -9.54 18.15
C GLN A 155 6.40 -10.77 17.28
N ASP A 156 6.87 -11.96 17.64
CA ASP A 156 6.56 -13.19 16.90
C ASP A 156 5.05 -13.49 16.93
N HIS A 157 4.40 -13.29 18.08
CA HIS A 157 2.95 -13.49 18.21
C HIS A 157 2.16 -12.49 17.37
N LEU A 158 2.61 -11.24 17.31
CA LEU A 158 2.04 -10.20 16.45
C LEU A 158 2.22 -10.58 14.97
N GLU A 159 3.43 -10.89 14.53
CA GLU A 159 3.69 -11.27 13.13
C GLU A 159 2.94 -12.52 12.71
N TYR A 160 2.81 -13.51 13.60
CA TYR A 160 2.04 -14.72 13.36
C TYR A 160 0.53 -14.42 13.13
N SER A 161 0.00 -13.46 13.87
CA SER A 161 -1.39 -13.00 13.74
C SER A 161 -1.57 -12.19 12.45
N LEU A 162 -0.69 -11.22 12.19
CA LEU A 162 -0.70 -10.40 10.97
C LEU A 162 -0.51 -11.24 9.70
N ALA A 163 0.25 -12.34 9.77
CA ALA A 163 0.43 -13.26 8.64
C ALA A 163 -0.90 -13.89 8.16
N ALA A 164 -1.89 -14.09 9.05
CA ALA A 164 -3.22 -14.54 8.64
C ALA A 164 -3.99 -13.44 7.89
N GLU A 165 -3.94 -12.20 8.38
CA GLU A 165 -4.58 -11.06 7.70
C GLU A 165 -3.94 -10.78 6.34
N ARG A 166 -2.60 -10.77 6.25
CA ARG A 166 -1.89 -10.67 4.97
C ARG A 166 -2.28 -11.80 4.01
N ARG A 167 -2.39 -13.03 4.51
CA ARG A 167 -2.89 -14.15 3.70
C ARG A 167 -4.32 -13.94 3.21
N ARG A 168 -5.21 -13.38 4.03
CA ARG A 168 -6.57 -13.02 3.62
C ARG A 168 -6.51 -12.02 2.46
N ILE A 169 -5.71 -10.96 2.58
CA ILE A 169 -5.53 -9.95 1.52
C ILE A 169 -5.02 -10.58 0.21
N ARG A 170 -4.06 -11.52 0.27
CA ARG A 170 -3.56 -12.27 -0.92
C ARG A 170 -4.68 -13.02 -1.65
N LEU A 171 -5.56 -13.69 -0.90
CA LEU A 171 -6.63 -14.50 -1.47
C LEU A 171 -7.74 -13.64 -2.08
N TYR A 172 -8.05 -12.50 -1.46
CA TYR A 172 -9.08 -11.58 -1.95
C TYR A 172 -8.58 -10.59 -3.02
N HIS A 173 -7.26 -10.48 -3.25
CA HIS A 173 -6.68 -9.53 -4.23
C HIS A 173 -7.34 -9.61 -5.61
N GLU A 174 -7.51 -10.81 -6.16
CA GLU A 174 -8.06 -10.99 -7.50
C GLU A 174 -9.53 -10.57 -7.57
N VAL A 175 -10.30 -10.84 -6.51
CA VAL A 175 -11.69 -10.40 -6.37
C VAL A 175 -11.76 -8.87 -6.26
N SER A 176 -10.94 -8.26 -5.39
CA SER A 176 -10.87 -6.81 -5.24
C SER A 176 -10.56 -6.10 -6.57
N TYR A 177 -9.62 -6.64 -7.33
CA TYR A 177 -9.24 -6.09 -8.64
C TYR A 177 -10.37 -6.24 -9.68
N ASN A 178 -11.02 -7.40 -9.75
CA ASN A 178 -12.08 -7.63 -10.72
C ASN A 178 -13.28 -6.71 -10.47
N ASN A 179 -13.70 -6.53 -9.22
CA ASN A 179 -14.78 -5.61 -8.86
C ASN A 179 -14.48 -4.17 -9.33
N LEU A 180 -13.28 -3.66 -9.01
CA LEU A 180 -12.84 -2.34 -9.48
C LEU A 180 -12.85 -2.17 -10.99
N MET A 181 -12.50 -3.24 -11.70
CA MET A 181 -12.51 -3.24 -13.16
C MET A 181 -13.93 -3.15 -13.71
N GLU A 182 -14.91 -3.78 -13.07
CA GLU A 182 -16.33 -3.69 -13.42
C GLU A 182 -16.87 -2.28 -13.20
N ASP A 183 -16.55 -1.63 -12.07
CA ASP A 183 -16.99 -0.26 -11.77
C ASP A 183 -16.37 0.77 -12.73
N SER A 184 -15.10 0.57 -13.09
CA SER A 184 -14.36 1.44 -14.02
C SER A 184 -14.93 1.45 -15.45
N CYS A 185 -15.75 0.45 -15.81
CA CYS A 185 -16.40 0.40 -17.12
C CYS A 185 -17.44 1.51 -17.31
N ALA A 186 -18.03 2.05 -16.23
CA ALA A 186 -19.06 3.09 -16.28
C ALA A 186 -18.54 4.52 -16.51
N LEU A 187 -17.22 4.73 -16.52
CA LEU A 187 -16.56 6.05 -16.51
C LEU A 187 -15.75 6.34 -17.79
N TYR A 188 -16.27 6.00 -18.97
CA TYR A 188 -15.64 6.47 -20.22
C TYR A 188 -16.12 7.90 -20.49
N ASP A 189 -15.33 8.89 -20.09
CA ASP A 189 -15.57 10.30 -20.43
C ASP A 189 -14.97 10.61 -21.82
N PRO A 190 -15.76 10.87 -22.88
CA PRO A 190 -15.24 11.08 -24.23
C PRO A 190 -14.21 12.22 -24.37
N ASP A 191 -14.17 13.16 -23.42
CA ASP A 191 -13.30 14.34 -23.48
C ASP A 191 -11.81 14.04 -23.25
N TRP A 192 -11.43 12.82 -22.84
CA TRP A 192 -10.01 12.45 -22.68
C TRP A 192 -9.25 12.34 -24.03
N GLU A 193 -9.91 12.34 -25.19
CA GLU A 193 -9.25 12.17 -26.49
C GLU A 193 -8.58 13.44 -27.04
N ASN A 194 -8.95 14.64 -26.57
CA ASN A 194 -8.60 15.93 -27.19
C ASN A 194 -7.24 16.54 -26.78
N ASP A 195 -6.43 15.85 -25.99
CA ASP A 195 -5.12 16.35 -25.57
C ASP A 195 -4.02 15.90 -26.55
N SER A 196 -3.50 16.85 -27.33
CA SER A 196 -2.49 16.64 -28.37
C SER A 196 -1.12 16.21 -27.84
N ASN A 197 -0.86 16.35 -26.53
CA ASN A 197 0.43 16.06 -25.90
C ASN A 197 0.55 14.64 -25.30
N LYS A 198 -0.35 13.70 -25.64
CA LYS A 198 -0.32 12.34 -25.08
C LYS A 198 0.54 11.37 -25.89
N VAL A 199 1.40 10.62 -25.22
CA VAL A 199 2.31 9.63 -25.84
C VAL A 199 1.60 8.27 -26.00
N PRO A 200 1.59 7.65 -27.19
CA PRO A 200 1.00 6.33 -27.38
C PRO A 200 1.75 5.25 -26.60
N THR A 201 1.03 4.44 -25.81
CA THR A 201 1.61 3.33 -25.03
C THR A 201 2.36 2.30 -25.88
N GLY A 202 1.98 2.12 -27.15
CA GLY A 202 2.64 1.17 -28.07
C GLY A 202 4.13 1.41 -28.28
N SER A 203 4.59 2.67 -28.20
CA SER A 203 6.01 3.04 -28.33
C SER A 203 6.88 2.50 -27.17
N THR A 204 6.26 2.23 -26.03
CA THR A 204 6.93 1.74 -24.81
C THR A 204 7.00 0.21 -24.72
N CYS A 205 6.45 -0.52 -25.71
CA CYS A 205 6.36 -1.97 -25.67
C CYS A 205 7.74 -2.64 -25.83
N VAL A 206 8.13 -3.48 -24.87
CA VAL A 206 9.39 -4.23 -24.88
C VAL A 206 9.09 -5.71 -24.82
N GLU A 207 9.76 -6.49 -25.67
CA GLU A 207 9.78 -7.95 -25.60
C GLU A 207 11.23 -8.42 -25.42
N SER A 208 11.45 -9.33 -24.47
CA SER A 208 12.73 -10.02 -24.29
C SER A 208 12.48 -11.52 -24.07
N ILE A 209 13.48 -12.33 -24.39
CA ILE A 209 13.43 -13.78 -24.22
C ILE A 209 14.68 -14.26 -23.49
N GLU A 210 14.48 -15.06 -22.44
CA GLU A 210 15.56 -15.65 -21.66
C GLU A 210 15.44 -17.17 -21.65
N LEU A 211 16.58 -17.84 -21.81
CA LEU A 211 16.66 -19.30 -21.66
C LEU A 211 16.95 -19.64 -20.20
N VAL A 212 16.15 -20.52 -19.61
CA VAL A 212 16.41 -21.01 -18.24
C VAL A 212 17.56 -22.00 -18.30
N LEU A 213 18.68 -21.61 -17.69
CA LEU A 213 19.90 -22.41 -17.57
C LEU A 213 20.00 -22.99 -16.15
N PRO A 214 20.88 -24.00 -15.93
CA PRO A 214 21.10 -24.58 -14.61
C PRO A 214 21.31 -23.60 -13.44
N PRO A 215 22.08 -22.49 -13.55
CA PRO A 215 22.24 -21.53 -12.44
C PRO A 215 20.95 -20.78 -12.09
N HIS A 216 19.96 -20.75 -12.99
CA HIS A 216 18.69 -20.05 -12.80
C HIS A 216 17.67 -20.88 -12.01
N ALA A 217 18.00 -22.13 -11.67
CA ALA A 217 17.10 -23.07 -11.04
C ALA A 217 17.72 -23.72 -9.81
N ASN A 218 16.85 -24.20 -8.91
CA ASN A 218 17.28 -25.00 -7.77
C ASN A 218 17.74 -26.39 -8.21
N HIS A 219 18.28 -27.17 -7.25
CA HIS A 219 18.79 -28.52 -7.49
C HIS A 219 17.72 -29.53 -8.00
N GLN A 220 16.43 -29.18 -7.94
CA GLN A 220 15.34 -29.97 -8.52
C GLN A 220 14.95 -29.51 -9.94
N GLY A 221 15.67 -28.54 -10.50
CA GLY A 221 15.43 -27.98 -11.83
C GLY A 221 14.29 -26.97 -11.90
N ASN A 222 13.74 -26.49 -10.77
CA ASN A 222 12.72 -25.43 -10.76
C ASN A 222 13.39 -24.05 -10.74
N THR A 223 12.97 -23.16 -11.65
CA THR A 223 13.48 -21.79 -11.75
C THR A 223 13.24 -21.00 -10.47
N PHE A 224 14.24 -20.24 -10.01
CA PHE A 224 14.08 -19.35 -8.85
C PHE A 224 13.15 -18.19 -9.17
N GLY A 225 12.24 -17.87 -8.24
CA GLY A 225 11.33 -16.73 -8.39
C GLY A 225 12.08 -15.40 -8.51
N GLY A 226 13.17 -15.25 -7.74
CA GLY A 226 14.08 -14.12 -7.76
C GLY A 226 14.67 -13.85 -9.13
N GLN A 227 15.09 -14.90 -9.85
CA GLN A 227 15.65 -14.76 -11.20
C GLN A 227 14.60 -14.25 -12.19
N ILE A 228 13.37 -14.76 -12.11
CA ILE A 228 12.25 -14.29 -12.95
C ILE A 228 11.96 -12.82 -12.63
N MET A 229 11.94 -12.43 -11.36
CA MET A 229 11.74 -11.04 -10.94
C MET A 229 12.84 -10.10 -11.47
N ALA A 230 14.10 -10.54 -11.49
CA ALA A 230 15.21 -9.75 -12.02
C ALA A 230 15.05 -9.45 -13.51
N TRP A 231 14.71 -10.47 -14.30
CA TRP A 231 14.45 -10.30 -15.73
C TRP A 231 13.21 -9.45 -15.99
N MET A 232 12.15 -9.60 -15.19
CA MET A 232 10.96 -8.73 -15.27
C MET A 232 11.30 -7.27 -15.02
N GLU A 233 12.10 -6.98 -13.99
CA GLU A 233 12.52 -5.62 -13.65
C GLU A 233 13.32 -5.01 -14.80
N THR A 234 14.30 -5.74 -15.34
CA THR A 234 15.11 -5.27 -16.47
C THR A 234 14.24 -4.87 -17.67
N VAL A 235 13.29 -5.71 -18.07
CA VAL A 235 12.42 -5.46 -19.23
C VAL A 235 11.43 -4.32 -18.95
N ALA A 236 10.93 -4.23 -17.72
CA ALA A 236 10.06 -3.13 -17.31
C ALA A 236 10.78 -1.78 -17.25
N ASN A 237 12.02 -1.77 -16.77
CA ASN A 237 12.87 -0.59 -16.70
C ASN A 237 13.10 -0.01 -18.10
N ILE A 238 13.38 -0.85 -19.09
CA ILE A 238 13.52 -0.44 -20.50
C ILE A 238 12.21 0.19 -21.00
N SER A 239 11.05 -0.37 -20.64
CA SER A 239 9.74 0.16 -21.03
C SER A 239 9.49 1.54 -20.42
N ALA A 240 9.79 1.72 -19.13
CA ALA A 240 9.69 3.02 -18.45
C ALA A 240 10.67 4.05 -19.07
N SER A 241 11.91 3.65 -19.30
CA SER A 241 12.96 4.50 -19.87
C SER A 241 12.62 4.96 -21.30
N ARG A 242 11.89 4.15 -22.09
CA ARG A 242 11.38 4.57 -23.41
C ARG A 242 10.36 5.70 -23.33
N LEU A 243 9.64 5.84 -22.21
CA LEU A 243 8.66 6.90 -22.02
C LEU A 243 9.30 8.21 -21.54
N CYS A 244 10.22 8.13 -20.58
CA CYS A 244 10.82 9.32 -19.97
C CYS A 244 12.16 9.74 -20.57
N HIS A 245 12.77 8.93 -21.44
CA HIS A 245 14.08 9.17 -22.05
C HIS A 245 15.22 9.40 -21.02
N THR A 246 15.02 8.97 -19.78
CA THR A 246 16.00 9.00 -18.69
C THR A 246 16.00 7.65 -17.95
N HIS A 247 16.92 7.48 -17.01
CA HIS A 247 16.98 6.29 -16.18
C HIS A 247 15.82 6.27 -15.18
N ALA A 248 14.97 5.23 -15.30
CA ALA A 248 13.88 4.99 -14.37
C ALA A 248 14.37 4.17 -13.17
N VAL A 249 14.00 4.58 -11.96
CA VAL A 249 14.30 3.90 -10.70
C VAL A 249 13.04 3.20 -10.20
N LEU A 250 13.17 1.92 -9.84
CA LEU A 250 12.06 1.14 -9.31
C LEU A 250 11.67 1.65 -7.93
N LYS A 251 10.41 2.09 -7.76
CA LYS A 251 9.87 2.52 -6.48
C LYS A 251 9.14 1.41 -5.76
N SER A 252 8.34 0.63 -6.49
CA SER A 252 7.63 -0.49 -5.89
C SER A 252 7.23 -1.57 -6.89
N VAL A 253 6.98 -2.77 -6.39
CA VAL A 253 6.41 -3.90 -7.11
C VAL A 253 5.10 -4.28 -6.45
N ASP A 254 4.02 -4.37 -7.23
CA ASP A 254 2.71 -4.80 -6.72
C ASP A 254 2.71 -6.29 -6.38
N MET A 255 1.86 -6.66 -5.42
CA MET A 255 1.62 -8.05 -5.05
C MET A 255 1.20 -8.88 -6.27
N PHE A 256 1.89 -10.00 -6.49
CA PHE A 256 1.59 -10.92 -7.57
C PHE A 256 1.82 -12.39 -7.17
N LYS A 257 1.31 -13.29 -8.01
CA LYS A 257 1.38 -14.74 -7.82
C LYS A 257 2.05 -15.42 -9.01
N PHE A 258 2.89 -16.42 -8.72
CA PHE A 258 3.35 -17.39 -9.70
C PHE A 258 2.25 -18.44 -9.92
N ARG A 259 1.71 -18.48 -11.14
CA ARG A 259 0.58 -19.33 -11.55
C ARG A 259 1.02 -20.75 -11.92
N GLY A 260 2.24 -20.89 -12.42
CA GLY A 260 2.78 -22.17 -12.87
C GLY A 260 4.28 -22.28 -12.62
N PRO A 261 4.82 -23.52 -12.61
CA PRO A 261 6.25 -23.74 -12.48
C PRO A 261 6.97 -23.45 -13.80
N SER A 262 8.24 -23.07 -13.69
CA SER A 262 9.20 -23.05 -14.79
C SER A 262 10.38 -23.94 -14.43
N THR A 263 10.95 -24.59 -15.42
CA THR A 263 12.08 -25.52 -15.27
C THR A 263 13.24 -25.20 -16.20
N VAL A 264 14.42 -25.74 -15.90
CA VAL A 264 15.59 -25.66 -16.79
C VAL A 264 15.24 -26.12 -18.20
N GLY A 265 15.64 -25.33 -19.20
CA GLY A 265 15.32 -25.53 -20.61
C GLY A 265 14.08 -24.77 -21.10
N ASP A 266 13.27 -24.21 -20.20
CA ASP A 266 12.17 -23.31 -20.60
C ASP A 266 12.72 -22.02 -21.23
N ARG A 267 12.01 -21.50 -22.22
CA ARG A 267 12.18 -20.15 -22.76
C ARG A 267 11.15 -19.25 -22.12
N LEU A 268 11.60 -18.24 -21.38
CA LEU A 268 10.74 -17.25 -20.76
C LEU A 268 10.66 -16.02 -21.65
N VAL A 269 9.47 -15.71 -22.13
CA VAL A 269 9.17 -14.51 -22.91
C VAL A 269 8.56 -13.46 -21.98
N PHE A 270 9.21 -12.31 -21.90
CA PHE A 270 8.80 -11.17 -21.09
C PHE A 270 8.25 -10.09 -22.01
N ARG A 271 7.00 -9.70 -21.80
CA ARG A 271 6.37 -8.58 -22.52
C ARG A 271 6.03 -7.48 -21.54
N ALA A 272 6.70 -6.34 -21.65
CA ALA A 272 6.45 -5.16 -20.83
C ALA A 272 5.87 -4.01 -21.63
N ILE A 273 4.98 -3.24 -21.01
CA ILE A 273 4.43 -2.02 -21.58
C ILE A 273 3.98 -1.07 -20.48
N VAL A 274 4.09 0.23 -20.70
CA VAL A 274 3.49 1.22 -19.81
C VAL A 274 1.96 1.09 -19.84
N ASN A 275 1.36 0.97 -18.66
CA ASN A 275 -0.09 0.92 -18.50
C ASN A 275 -0.69 2.31 -18.29
N ASN A 276 -0.11 3.08 -17.37
CA ASN A 276 -0.55 4.43 -17.03
C ASN A 276 0.56 5.24 -16.33
N THR A 277 0.38 6.55 -16.29
CA THR A 277 1.26 7.52 -15.64
C THR A 277 0.47 8.32 -14.60
N PHE A 278 1.09 8.52 -13.44
CA PHE A 278 0.53 9.25 -12.31
C PHE A 278 1.53 10.33 -11.88
N GLN A 279 1.44 11.50 -12.52
CA GLN A 279 2.31 12.65 -12.28
C GLN A 279 3.81 12.28 -12.30
N LYS A 280 4.40 12.06 -11.12
CA LYS A 280 5.83 11.72 -10.90
C LYS A 280 6.13 10.21 -10.94
N SER A 281 5.16 9.38 -11.31
CA SER A 281 5.35 7.93 -11.37
C SER A 281 4.71 7.31 -12.61
N VAL A 282 5.23 6.16 -13.02
CA VAL A 282 4.71 5.37 -14.14
C VAL A 282 4.54 3.91 -13.73
N GLU A 283 3.40 3.32 -14.10
CA GLU A 283 3.16 1.89 -13.92
C GLU A 283 3.46 1.13 -15.22
N VAL A 284 4.35 0.14 -15.12
CA VAL A 284 4.70 -0.78 -16.20
C VAL A 284 4.17 -2.17 -15.87
N GLY A 285 3.35 -2.73 -16.75
CA GLY A 285 2.90 -4.11 -16.66
C GLY A 285 3.85 -5.05 -17.38
N VAL A 286 4.22 -6.17 -16.75
CA VAL A 286 5.02 -7.24 -17.36
C VAL A 286 4.24 -8.54 -17.32
N ARG A 287 4.19 -9.24 -18.45
CA ARG A 287 3.65 -10.59 -18.56
C ARG A 287 4.78 -11.57 -18.90
N VAL A 288 4.84 -12.68 -18.18
CA VAL A 288 5.85 -13.73 -18.35
C VAL A 288 5.19 -15.01 -18.85
N GLU A 289 5.65 -15.50 -20.00
CA GLU A 289 5.18 -16.75 -20.61
C GLU A 289 6.34 -17.73 -20.73
N ALA A 290 6.14 -18.97 -20.29
CA ALA A 290 7.10 -20.05 -20.45
C ALA A 290 6.73 -20.95 -21.62
N TYR A 291 7.76 -21.39 -22.33
CA TYR A 291 7.66 -22.39 -23.39
C TYR A 291 8.73 -23.45 -23.17
N ASN A 292 8.34 -24.71 -23.01
CA ASN A 292 9.27 -25.81 -23.25
C ASN A 292 9.52 -25.99 -24.76
N CYS A 293 10.48 -26.84 -25.17
CA CYS A 293 10.82 -27.02 -26.58
C CYS A 293 9.63 -27.43 -27.47
N GLU A 294 8.73 -28.27 -26.97
CA GLU A 294 7.54 -28.69 -27.71
C GLU A 294 6.47 -27.59 -27.77
N GLU A 295 6.19 -26.95 -26.64
CA GLU A 295 5.26 -25.83 -26.46
C GLU A 295 5.66 -24.65 -27.34
N TRP A 296 6.96 -24.40 -27.47
CA TRP A 296 7.52 -23.40 -28.38
C TRP A 296 7.12 -23.70 -29.83
N THR A 297 7.30 -24.95 -30.26
CA THR A 297 6.99 -25.38 -31.63
C THR A 297 5.47 -25.34 -31.90
N LYS A 298 4.67 -25.67 -30.88
CA LYS A 298 3.19 -25.69 -30.95
C LYS A 298 2.56 -24.32 -30.70
N GLY A 299 3.34 -23.30 -30.31
CA GLY A 299 2.84 -21.96 -29.98
C GLY A 299 1.91 -21.89 -28.76
N LYS A 300 2.07 -22.79 -27.77
CA LYS A 300 1.20 -22.89 -26.59
C LYS A 300 1.93 -22.48 -25.31
N PRO A 301 1.92 -21.20 -24.92
CA PRO A 301 2.61 -20.75 -23.70
C PRO A 301 1.91 -21.16 -22.41
N ARG A 302 2.71 -21.33 -21.36
CA ARG A 302 2.25 -21.34 -19.96
C ARG A 302 2.43 -19.95 -19.36
N HIS A 303 1.34 -19.31 -18.94
CA HIS A 303 1.42 -18.02 -18.25
C HIS A 303 1.98 -18.21 -16.83
N ILE A 304 3.21 -17.77 -16.59
CA ILE A 304 3.90 -17.93 -15.31
C ILE A 304 3.42 -16.88 -14.32
N ASN A 305 3.51 -15.60 -14.66
CA ASN A 305 3.00 -14.52 -13.84
C ASN A 305 2.81 -13.23 -14.65
N SER A 306 2.05 -12.32 -14.07
CA SER A 306 2.01 -10.91 -14.47
C SER A 306 2.28 -10.06 -13.24
N ALA A 307 3.11 -9.04 -13.37
CA ALA A 307 3.37 -8.09 -12.30
C ALA A 307 3.30 -6.66 -12.82
N PHE A 308 3.19 -5.74 -11.87
CA PHE A 308 3.05 -4.32 -12.14
C PHE A 308 4.10 -3.60 -11.31
N LEU A 309 4.99 -2.90 -11.99
CA LEU A 309 6.15 -2.24 -11.40
C LEU A 309 5.96 -0.74 -11.54
N ILE A 310 6.21 0.00 -10.46
CA ILE A 310 6.10 1.45 -10.44
C ILE A 310 7.49 2.04 -10.45
N TYR A 311 7.72 2.90 -11.42
CA TYR A 311 8.97 3.63 -11.55
C TYR A 311 8.76 5.11 -11.25
N GLN A 312 9.82 5.71 -10.75
CA GLN A 312 10.02 7.15 -10.69
C GLN A 312 11.28 7.46 -11.48
N ALA A 313 11.47 8.72 -11.84
CA ALA A 313 12.67 9.15 -12.53
C ALA A 313 13.11 10.51 -11.98
N LEU A 314 14.43 10.70 -11.96
CA LEU A 314 15.08 11.92 -11.53
C LEU A 314 15.72 12.59 -12.75
N ASP A 315 15.73 13.91 -12.77
CA ASP A 315 16.51 14.69 -13.74
C ASP A 315 17.98 14.83 -13.31
N ALA A 316 18.75 15.59 -14.09
CA ALA A 316 20.16 15.84 -13.82
C ALA A 316 20.40 16.64 -12.52
N ASP A 317 19.40 17.40 -12.06
CA ASP A 317 19.42 18.19 -10.82
C ASP A 317 18.87 17.41 -9.62
N ASN A 318 18.66 16.10 -9.79
CA ASN A 318 18.14 15.17 -8.78
C ASN A 318 16.72 15.52 -8.30
N GLN A 319 15.91 16.13 -9.19
CA GLN A 319 14.50 16.41 -8.96
C GLN A 319 13.62 15.40 -9.68
N TYR A 320 12.45 15.10 -9.10
CA TYR A 320 11.49 14.18 -9.70
C TYR A 320 10.86 14.76 -10.97
N ILE A 321 10.95 14.03 -12.07
CA ILE A 321 10.33 14.44 -13.32
C ILE A 321 8.83 14.11 -13.34
N MET A 322 8.09 14.91 -14.09
CA MET A 322 6.70 14.62 -14.44
C MET A 322 6.70 13.74 -15.69
N PHE A 323 6.09 12.55 -15.59
CA PHE A 323 5.97 11.65 -16.73
C PHE A 323 4.97 12.20 -17.75
N PRO A 324 5.24 12.05 -19.06
CA PRO A 324 4.30 12.45 -20.08
C PRO A 324 3.04 11.58 -20.02
N ARG A 325 1.87 12.20 -20.18
CA ARG A 325 0.59 11.47 -20.14
C ARG A 325 0.51 10.46 -21.28
N VAL A 326 0.01 9.27 -20.99
CA VAL A 326 -0.14 8.21 -22.00
C VAL A 326 -1.51 8.22 -22.68
N LYS A 327 -1.53 7.93 -23.99
CA LYS A 327 -2.75 7.72 -24.79
C LYS A 327 -3.05 6.22 -24.91
N ALA A 328 -4.27 5.82 -24.55
CA ALA A 328 -4.76 4.44 -24.65
C ALA A 328 -5.77 4.31 -25.78
N SER A 329 -5.35 3.90 -26.98
CA SER A 329 -6.23 3.82 -28.17
C SER A 329 -6.87 2.44 -28.42
N THR A 330 -6.21 1.35 -28.03
CA THR A 330 -6.71 -0.01 -28.26
C THR A 330 -7.51 -0.52 -27.06
N LYS A 331 -8.44 -1.46 -27.29
CA LYS A 331 -9.21 -2.13 -26.23
C LYS A 331 -8.31 -2.65 -25.10
N ASP A 332 -7.17 -3.23 -25.43
CA ASP A 332 -6.21 -3.71 -24.44
C ASP A 332 -5.49 -2.58 -23.71
N SER A 333 -5.12 -1.50 -24.39
CA SER A 333 -4.50 -0.35 -23.72
C SER A 333 -5.47 0.34 -22.76
N ILE A 334 -6.75 0.46 -23.13
CA ILE A 334 -7.81 1.01 -22.26
C ILE A 334 -7.99 0.12 -21.02
N ARG A 335 -8.05 -1.20 -21.21
CA ARG A 335 -8.13 -2.17 -20.12
C ARG A 335 -6.93 -2.05 -19.17
N ARG A 336 -5.71 -1.90 -19.69
CA ARG A 336 -4.49 -1.71 -18.89
C ARG A 336 -4.50 -0.39 -18.13
N PHE A 337 -4.90 0.69 -18.80
CA PHE A 337 -5.02 2.03 -18.21
C PHE A 337 -5.97 2.04 -17.02
N ARG A 338 -7.17 1.48 -17.19
CA ARG A 338 -8.15 1.29 -16.10
C ARG A 338 -7.62 0.38 -15.00
N GLY A 339 -6.98 -0.71 -15.39
CA GLY A 339 -6.34 -1.64 -14.45
C GLY A 339 -5.29 -0.97 -13.57
N ALA A 340 -4.53 -0.01 -14.11
CA ALA A 340 -3.52 0.73 -13.34
C ALA A 340 -4.17 1.64 -12.29
N ILE A 341 -5.29 2.29 -12.63
CA ILE A 341 -6.07 3.09 -11.68
C ILE A 341 -6.60 2.20 -10.55
N ALA A 342 -7.18 1.05 -10.91
CA ALA A 342 -7.67 0.06 -9.94
C ALA A 342 -6.55 -0.44 -9.02
N ARG A 343 -5.39 -0.81 -9.56
CA ARG A 343 -4.24 -1.24 -8.77
C ARG A 343 -3.71 -0.15 -7.86
N ARG A 344 -3.65 1.10 -8.33
CA ARG A 344 -3.27 2.23 -7.47
C ARG A 344 -4.22 2.38 -6.29
N LYS A 345 -5.52 2.37 -6.54
CA LYS A 345 -6.55 2.40 -5.48
C LYS A 345 -6.37 1.28 -4.45
N ILE A 346 -6.14 0.05 -4.91
CA ILE A 346 -5.86 -1.11 -4.04
C ILE A 346 -4.60 -0.90 -3.21
N ARG A 347 -3.51 -0.45 -3.83
CA ARG A 347 -2.21 -0.27 -3.17
C ARG A 347 -2.29 0.77 -2.07
N VAL A 348 -2.91 1.90 -2.37
CA VAL A 348 -3.18 2.97 -1.42
C VAL A 348 -3.99 2.38 -0.27
N ALA A 349 -5.13 1.73 -0.52
CA ALA A 349 -5.94 1.13 0.54
C ALA A 349 -5.17 0.12 1.42
N ARG A 350 -4.37 -0.77 0.83
CA ARG A 350 -3.55 -1.75 1.58
C ARG A 350 -2.49 -1.12 2.44
N LYS A 351 -1.81 -0.10 1.92
CA LYS A 351 -0.78 0.63 2.65
C LYS A 351 -1.33 1.10 3.99
N TYR A 352 -2.52 1.71 4.01
CA TYR A 352 -3.17 2.13 5.26
C TYR A 352 -3.64 0.98 6.16
N ILE A 353 -4.15 -0.12 5.59
CA ILE A 353 -4.56 -1.29 6.39
C ILE A 353 -3.36 -1.86 7.16
N LEU A 354 -2.18 -1.90 6.52
CA LEU A 354 -0.97 -2.52 7.06
C LEU A 354 -0.03 -1.54 7.80
N SER A 355 -0.10 -0.23 7.50
CA SER A 355 0.72 0.81 8.15
C SER A 355 0.19 1.25 9.51
N SER A 356 -0.87 0.63 10.00
CA SER A 356 -1.46 0.83 11.33
C SER A 356 -0.51 0.41 12.46
N LYS A 357 0.60 1.14 12.61
CA LYS A 357 1.29 1.24 13.88
C LYS A 357 0.34 1.99 14.83
N PRO A 358 0.22 1.58 16.10
CA PRO A 358 -0.34 2.45 17.12
C PRO A 358 0.62 3.62 17.30
N GLU A 359 0.50 4.65 16.45
CA GLU A 359 1.09 5.94 16.74
C GLU A 359 0.40 6.55 17.95
N LYS A 360 1.08 7.49 18.60
CA LYS A 360 0.53 8.26 19.72
C LYS A 360 -0.88 8.76 19.37
N PRO A 361 -1.81 8.86 20.33
CA PRO A 361 -3.13 9.40 20.07
C PRO A 361 -3.00 10.72 19.30
N ILE A 362 -3.63 10.78 18.13
CA ILE A 362 -3.65 11.95 17.24
C ILE A 362 -4.47 13.05 17.92
N SER A 363 -5.41 12.65 18.77
CA SER A 363 -6.24 13.54 19.58
C SER A 363 -5.46 14.26 20.69
N HIS A 364 -5.63 15.58 20.75
CA HIS A 364 -5.10 16.40 21.84
C HIS A 364 -6.09 16.44 23.02
N PRO A 365 -5.60 16.53 24.26
CA PRO A 365 -6.43 16.86 25.43
C PRO A 365 -7.17 18.18 25.21
N TRP A 366 -8.50 18.14 25.38
CA TRP A 366 -9.29 19.36 25.43
C TRP A 366 -9.06 20.06 26.77
N GLU A 367 -8.44 21.24 26.70
CA GLU A 367 -8.22 22.12 27.85
C GLU A 367 -8.72 23.52 27.53
N LYS A 368 -9.55 24.10 28.41
CA LYS A 368 -10.10 25.45 28.23
C LYS A 368 -9.02 26.53 28.06
N GLY A 369 -7.85 26.34 28.67
CA GLY A 369 -6.71 27.25 28.53
C GLY A 369 -6.11 27.30 27.12
N ASN A 370 -6.26 26.22 26.33
CA ASN A 370 -5.71 26.09 24.99
C ASN A 370 -6.77 26.14 23.88
N GLN A 371 -8.02 26.48 24.21
CA GLN A 371 -9.14 26.45 23.27
C GLN A 371 -8.89 27.27 22.00
N ALA A 372 -8.34 28.49 22.16
CA ALA A 372 -8.14 29.40 21.03
C ALA A 372 -7.10 28.86 20.04
N TYR A 373 -6.04 28.24 20.56
CA TYR A 373 -5.01 27.60 19.76
C TYR A 373 -5.56 26.36 19.03
N LEU A 374 -6.30 25.50 19.73
CA LEU A 374 -6.89 24.29 19.15
C LEU A 374 -7.88 24.63 18.03
N SER A 375 -8.74 25.62 18.23
CA SER A 375 -9.68 26.09 17.21
C SER A 375 -8.97 26.72 16.00
N TYR A 376 -7.97 27.58 16.24
CA TYR A 376 -7.20 28.18 15.15
C TYR A 376 -6.45 27.13 14.33
N ASN A 377 -5.77 26.20 15.01
CA ASN A 377 -5.04 25.11 14.37
C ASN A 377 -5.97 24.19 13.57
N ASN A 378 -7.17 23.91 14.08
CA ASN A 378 -8.19 23.12 13.37
C ASN A 378 -8.54 23.75 12.01
N VAL A 379 -8.87 25.05 12.01
CA VAL A 379 -9.21 25.80 10.79
C VAL A 379 -8.00 25.89 9.85
N ALA A 380 -6.82 26.25 10.38
CA ALA A 380 -5.61 26.39 9.57
C ALA A 380 -5.20 25.08 8.88
N THR A 381 -5.32 23.94 9.57
CA THR A 381 -4.98 22.62 9.01
C THR A 381 -5.89 22.27 7.84
N LEU A 382 -7.20 22.53 7.96
CA LEU A 382 -8.16 22.27 6.87
C LEU A 382 -7.91 23.18 5.67
N THR A 383 -7.67 24.47 5.91
CA THR A 383 -7.36 25.44 4.85
C THR A 383 -6.07 25.08 4.13
N PHE A 384 -5.02 24.70 4.87
CA PHE A 384 -3.75 24.26 4.30
C PHE A 384 -3.94 23.03 3.40
N LEU A 385 -4.67 22.01 3.88
CA LEU A 385 -4.98 20.80 3.11
C LEU A 385 -5.74 21.12 1.81
N ALA A 386 -6.63 22.10 1.84
CA ALA A 386 -7.37 22.50 0.65
C ALA A 386 -6.52 23.23 -0.39
N THR A 387 -5.49 23.96 0.05
CA THR A 387 -4.53 24.66 -0.80
C THR A 387 -3.36 23.78 -1.26
N SER A 388 -3.24 22.54 -0.76
CA SER A 388 -2.18 21.62 -1.19
C SER A 388 -2.22 21.40 -2.70
N ASP A 389 -1.05 21.50 -3.33
CA ASP A 389 -0.88 21.14 -4.74
C ASP A 389 -0.89 19.61 -4.90
N GLY A 390 -1.43 19.10 -6.00
CA GLY A 390 -1.38 17.67 -6.33
C GLY A 390 -2.68 16.89 -6.16
N TRP A 391 -3.82 17.56 -5.93
CA TRP A 391 -5.14 16.90 -5.97
C TRP A 391 -5.40 16.27 -7.35
N GLU A 392 -5.65 14.96 -7.38
CA GLU A 392 -5.99 14.22 -8.59
C GLU A 392 -7.48 13.88 -8.62
N LEU A 393 -8.14 14.15 -9.75
CA LEU A 393 -9.54 13.78 -9.95
C LEU A 393 -9.67 12.26 -10.04
N SER A 394 -10.32 11.66 -9.03
CA SER A 394 -10.52 10.23 -8.89
C SER A 394 -11.85 9.75 -9.48
N ASN A 395 -12.93 10.54 -9.31
CA ASN A 395 -14.25 10.22 -9.84
C ASN A 395 -15.05 11.50 -10.16
N THR A 396 -15.96 11.43 -11.14
CA THR A 396 -16.92 12.50 -11.42
C THR A 396 -18.26 11.88 -11.75
N LYS A 397 -19.31 12.29 -11.01
CA LYS A 397 -20.68 11.81 -11.21
C LYS A 397 -21.63 12.99 -11.08
N LYS A 398 -22.21 13.42 -12.20
CA LYS A 398 -23.14 14.57 -12.29
C LYS A 398 -22.52 15.85 -11.70
N THR A 399 -23.02 16.31 -10.55
CA THR A 399 -22.60 17.52 -9.83
C THR A 399 -21.56 17.26 -8.73
N VAL A 400 -21.11 16.02 -8.57
CA VAL A 400 -20.13 15.61 -7.56
C VAL A 400 -18.81 15.23 -8.22
N LYS A 401 -17.72 15.82 -7.77
CA LYS A 401 -16.34 15.44 -8.15
C LYS A 401 -15.58 14.98 -6.92
N VAL A 402 -14.89 13.85 -7.03
CA VAL A 402 -14.07 13.29 -5.94
C VAL A 402 -12.62 13.37 -6.36
N TYR A 403 -11.81 14.02 -5.53
CA TYR A 403 -10.37 14.14 -5.68
C TYR A 403 -9.66 13.39 -4.56
N THR A 404 -8.45 12.91 -4.86
CA THR A 404 -7.57 12.23 -3.92
C THR A 404 -6.21 12.91 -3.93
N HIS A 405 -5.61 13.06 -2.76
CA HIS A 405 -4.27 13.60 -2.58
C HIS A 405 -3.48 12.67 -1.65
N GLU A 406 -2.26 12.31 -2.05
CA GLU A 406 -1.38 11.45 -1.27
C GLU A 406 -0.09 12.22 -0.98
N GLU A 407 0.16 12.50 0.30
CA GLU A 407 1.37 13.18 0.75
C GLU A 407 1.86 12.54 2.05
N ASN A 408 3.16 12.24 2.13
CA ASN A 408 3.81 11.68 3.33
C ASN A 408 3.07 10.48 3.94
N ASP A 409 2.61 9.55 3.10
CA ASP A 409 1.86 8.36 3.50
C ASP A 409 0.49 8.65 4.14
N ILE A 410 -0.09 9.84 3.90
CA ILE A 410 -1.44 10.19 4.30
C ILE A 410 -2.32 10.43 3.07
N LEU A 411 -3.46 9.72 3.03
CA LEU A 411 -4.43 9.83 1.96
C LEU A 411 -5.48 10.83 2.40
N SER A 412 -5.71 11.83 1.56
CA SER A 412 -6.77 12.81 1.75
C SER A 412 -7.75 12.72 0.61
N ILE A 413 -9.04 12.87 0.94
CA ILE A 413 -10.13 12.90 -0.04
C ILE A 413 -10.74 14.30 0.00
N LYS A 414 -11.06 14.83 -1.18
CA LYS A 414 -11.83 16.05 -1.37
C LYS A 414 -13.03 15.75 -2.23
N VAL A 415 -14.23 16.03 -1.73
CA VAL A 415 -15.48 15.86 -2.47
C VAL A 415 -16.05 17.25 -2.75
N GLU A 416 -16.08 17.63 -4.01
CA GLU A 416 -16.65 18.89 -4.50
C GLU A 416 -18.09 18.64 -4.94
N MET A 417 -19.00 19.46 -4.44
CA MET A 417 -20.43 19.40 -4.70
C MET A 417 -20.91 20.78 -5.18
N GLN A 418 -21.63 20.81 -6.30
CA GLN A 418 -22.35 22.00 -6.74
C GLN A 418 -23.78 21.97 -6.19
N VAL A 419 -24.19 23.01 -5.46
CA VAL A 419 -25.47 23.07 -4.72
C VAL A 419 -26.22 24.35 -5.07
N ASN A 420 -27.51 24.24 -5.37
CA ASN A 420 -28.38 25.38 -5.66
C ASN A 420 -28.94 26.01 -4.36
N LEU A 421 -28.05 26.46 -3.47
CA LEU A 421 -28.38 27.14 -2.22
C LEU A 421 -27.41 28.31 -1.97
N ASN A 422 -27.86 29.35 -1.26
CA ASN A 422 -26.97 30.41 -0.80
C ASN A 422 -25.89 29.87 0.16
N ALA A 423 -24.64 30.29 -0.03
CA ALA A 423 -23.50 29.84 0.78
C ALA A 423 -23.68 30.08 2.29
N SER A 424 -24.31 31.17 2.71
CA SER A 424 -24.58 31.46 4.13
C SER A 424 -25.57 30.47 4.76
N GLN A 425 -26.59 30.06 4.00
CA GLN A 425 -27.57 29.07 4.45
C GLN A 425 -26.94 27.67 4.52
N ALA A 426 -26.13 27.32 3.50
CA ALA A 426 -25.36 26.08 3.51
C ALA A 426 -24.40 26.02 4.72
N TYR A 427 -23.74 27.13 5.03
CA TYR A 427 -22.87 27.25 6.21
C TYR A 427 -23.62 27.01 7.52
N LEU A 428 -24.80 27.61 7.70
CA LEU A 428 -25.60 27.39 8.91
C LEU A 428 -26.03 25.92 9.05
N LEU A 429 -26.57 25.33 7.99
CA LEU A 429 -27.05 23.94 7.99
C LEU A 429 -25.93 22.93 8.22
N LEU A 430 -24.77 23.11 7.58
CA LEU A 430 -23.63 22.20 7.71
C LEU A 430 -22.84 22.40 9.02
N SER A 431 -22.92 23.59 9.63
CA SER A 431 -22.31 23.85 10.93
C SER A 431 -23.04 23.18 12.09
N ASP A 432 -24.32 22.84 11.91
CA ASP A 432 -25.07 22.05 12.89
C ASP A 432 -24.87 20.55 12.65
N LEU A 433 -23.85 20.00 13.30
CA LEU A 433 -23.59 18.56 13.24
C LEU A 433 -24.72 17.71 13.83
N GLY A 434 -25.66 18.29 14.60
CA GLY A 434 -26.86 17.59 15.06
C GLY A 434 -27.82 17.22 13.93
N LEU A 435 -27.78 17.94 12.80
CA LEU A 435 -28.59 17.65 11.61
C LEU A 435 -27.93 16.62 10.69
N ARG A 436 -26.64 16.35 10.88
CA ARG A 436 -25.84 15.45 10.03
C ARG A 436 -26.40 14.01 9.92
N PRO A 437 -26.92 13.37 10.99
CA PRO A 437 -27.55 12.05 10.89
C PRO A 437 -28.77 11.97 9.95
N GLN A 438 -29.37 13.10 9.57
CA GLN A 438 -30.53 13.11 8.66
C GLN A 438 -30.15 12.76 7.21
N TRP A 439 -28.88 12.95 6.83
CA TRP A 439 -28.41 12.74 5.45
C TRP A 439 -27.12 11.93 5.34
N ASP A 440 -26.29 11.86 6.38
CA ASP A 440 -25.03 11.12 6.41
C ASP A 440 -25.20 9.77 7.10
N VAL A 441 -25.22 8.68 6.32
CA VAL A 441 -25.41 7.30 6.83
C VAL A 441 -24.31 6.86 7.81
N HIS A 442 -23.16 7.53 7.79
CA HIS A 442 -22.05 7.22 8.68
C HIS A 442 -22.23 7.79 10.09
N TYR A 443 -23.25 8.62 10.31
CA TYR A 443 -23.59 9.22 11.60
C TYR A 443 -24.87 8.59 12.16
N LEU A 444 -24.74 7.77 13.20
CA LEU A 444 -25.89 7.19 13.91
C LEU A 444 -26.50 8.21 14.87
N SER A 445 -25.65 8.94 15.61
CA SER A 445 -26.08 10.04 16.47
C SER A 445 -24.98 11.08 16.61
N CYS A 446 -25.37 12.33 16.82
CA CYS A 446 -24.45 13.43 17.10
C CYS A 446 -25.04 14.30 18.21
N LYS A 447 -24.35 14.41 19.35
CA LYS A 447 -24.81 15.18 20.52
C LYS A 447 -23.75 16.22 20.89
N VAL A 448 -24.19 17.42 21.26
CA VAL A 448 -23.28 18.43 21.80
C VAL A 448 -22.81 17.96 23.19
N ALA A 449 -21.49 17.79 23.33
CA ALA A 449 -20.85 17.41 24.59
C ALA A 449 -20.49 18.64 25.42
N GLU A 450 -19.89 19.65 24.78
CA GLU A 450 -19.53 20.91 25.42
C GLU A 450 -19.57 22.05 24.39
N THR A 451 -20.05 23.22 24.79
CA THR A 451 -20.01 24.45 23.99
C THR A 451 -18.88 25.33 24.52
N ALA A 452 -17.81 25.51 23.73
CA ALA A 452 -16.69 26.35 24.13
C ALA A 452 -16.98 27.82 23.80
N THR A 453 -17.41 28.08 22.57
CA THR A 453 -17.90 29.37 22.06
C THR A 453 -19.09 29.13 21.13
N ASP A 454 -19.73 30.19 20.63
CA ASP A 454 -20.80 30.05 19.62
C ASP A 454 -20.30 29.41 18.32
N ASP A 455 -19.01 29.54 18.04
CA ASP A 455 -18.35 29.06 16.82
C ASP A 455 -17.49 27.81 17.03
N ASP A 456 -17.25 27.40 18.27
CA ASP A 456 -16.44 26.24 18.61
C ASP A 456 -17.22 25.33 19.58
N LYS A 457 -17.60 24.14 19.11
CA LYS A 457 -18.40 23.17 19.87
C LYS A 457 -17.79 21.78 19.80
N ILE A 458 -17.88 21.05 20.90
CA ILE A 458 -17.47 19.65 20.97
C ILE A 458 -18.69 18.77 20.84
N PHE A 459 -18.60 17.79 19.95
CA PHE A 459 -19.64 16.80 19.72
C PHE A 459 -19.17 15.41 20.08
N TYR A 460 -20.08 14.63 20.66
CA TYR A 460 -19.97 13.19 20.78
C TYR A 460 -20.77 12.55 19.64
N VAL A 461 -20.07 11.83 18.77
CA VAL A 461 -20.63 11.21 17.56
C VAL A 461 -20.55 9.70 17.70
N THR A 462 -21.62 9.00 17.36
CA THR A 462 -21.60 7.54 17.21
C THR A 462 -21.83 7.16 15.75
N SER A 463 -21.15 6.10 15.32
CA SER A 463 -21.19 5.60 13.94
C SER A 463 -21.59 4.13 13.91
N PRO A 464 -22.39 3.69 12.91
CA PRO A 464 -22.81 2.31 12.79
C PRO A 464 -21.61 1.38 12.56
N PRO A 465 -21.66 0.11 12.99
CA PRO A 465 -20.58 -0.84 12.76
C PRO A 465 -20.41 -1.14 11.26
N VAL A 466 -19.15 -1.27 10.82
CA VAL A 466 -18.84 -1.76 9.47
C VAL A 466 -18.34 -3.20 9.56
N LYS A 467 -19.00 -4.10 8.81
CA LYS A 467 -18.70 -5.54 8.77
C LYS A 467 -18.77 -6.16 10.19
N GLN A 468 -17.92 -7.16 10.49
CA GLN A 468 -17.84 -7.84 11.79
C GLN A 468 -17.16 -7.01 12.90
N SER A 469 -17.11 -5.68 12.79
CA SER A 469 -16.48 -4.81 13.81
C SER A 469 -17.50 -4.21 14.78
N LYS A 470 -17.03 -3.76 15.95
CA LYS A 470 -17.84 -3.02 16.93
C LYS A 470 -18.24 -1.64 16.39
N SER A 471 -19.37 -1.11 16.86
CA SER A 471 -19.76 0.28 16.65
C SER A 471 -18.67 1.24 17.13
N ARG A 472 -18.62 2.44 16.57
CA ARG A 472 -17.57 3.42 16.86
C ARG A 472 -18.11 4.68 17.48
N ASP A 473 -17.29 5.33 18.28
CA ASP A 473 -17.54 6.65 18.83
C ASP A 473 -16.37 7.60 18.55
N PHE A 474 -16.71 8.89 18.46
CA PHE A 474 -15.78 9.98 18.24
C PHE A 474 -16.11 11.13 19.17
N VAL A 475 -15.08 11.80 19.68
CA VAL A 475 -15.19 13.09 20.36
C VAL A 475 -14.50 14.11 19.45
N VAL A 476 -15.27 15.04 18.89
CA VAL A 476 -14.78 15.95 17.84
C VAL A 476 -15.00 17.42 18.22
N LEU A 477 -13.98 18.24 18.05
CA LEU A 477 -14.05 19.68 18.06
C LEU A 477 -14.44 20.18 16.67
N MET A 478 -15.57 20.88 16.58
CA MET A 478 -16.02 21.59 15.39
C MET A 478 -15.77 23.09 15.57
N SER A 479 -15.01 23.68 14.65
CA SER A 479 -14.69 25.10 14.61
C SER A 479 -15.19 25.70 13.30
N ARG A 480 -16.13 26.64 13.37
CA ARG A 480 -16.68 27.32 12.20
C ARG A 480 -16.19 28.76 12.10
N ARG A 481 -15.91 29.25 10.89
CA ARG A 481 -15.51 30.64 10.63
C ARG A 481 -16.26 31.19 9.43
N SER A 482 -16.82 32.38 9.59
CA SER A 482 -17.47 33.11 8.50
C SER A 482 -16.45 33.68 7.53
N SER A 483 -16.88 33.91 6.29
CA SER A 483 -16.08 34.57 5.26
C SER A 483 -15.63 35.96 5.75
N CYS A 484 -14.34 36.27 5.62
CA CYS A 484 -13.75 37.53 6.07
C CYS A 484 -13.65 38.58 4.95
N LYS A 485 -13.59 38.14 3.68
CA LYS A 485 -13.50 39.00 2.48
C LYS A 485 -14.33 38.39 1.33
N ASP A 486 -14.74 39.22 0.38
CA ASP A 486 -15.40 38.75 -0.84
C ASP A 486 -14.50 37.75 -1.58
N GLY A 487 -14.98 36.51 -1.72
CA GLY A 487 -14.26 35.39 -2.34
C GLY A 487 -13.68 34.36 -1.35
N ASP A 488 -13.57 34.69 -0.06
CA ASP A 488 -13.10 33.72 0.94
C ASP A 488 -14.20 32.69 1.26
N PRO A 489 -13.85 31.39 1.41
CA PRO A 489 -14.82 30.38 1.76
C PRO A 489 -15.28 30.50 3.21
N TYR A 490 -16.50 30.05 3.48
CA TYR A 490 -16.90 29.69 4.83
C TYR A 490 -16.20 28.37 5.21
N VAL A 491 -15.69 28.30 6.44
CA VAL A 491 -14.90 27.15 6.90
C VAL A 491 -15.61 26.47 8.06
N ILE A 492 -15.74 25.15 7.99
CA ILE A 492 -16.22 24.29 9.09
C ILE A 492 -15.18 23.19 9.26
N ALA A 493 -14.31 23.32 10.25
CA ALA A 493 -13.24 22.37 10.52
C ALA A 493 -13.59 21.43 11.67
N VAL A 494 -13.25 20.16 11.54
CA VAL A 494 -13.55 19.08 12.48
C VAL A 494 -12.28 18.28 12.75
N ARG A 495 -11.97 18.08 14.03
CA ARG A 495 -10.85 17.24 14.49
C ARG A 495 -11.18 16.52 15.78
N SER A 496 -10.55 15.39 16.04
CA SER A 496 -10.72 14.67 17.31
C SER A 496 -9.96 15.30 18.47
N VAL A 497 -10.60 15.32 19.64
CA VAL A 497 -10.03 15.77 20.92
C VAL A 497 -10.38 14.76 22.01
N THR A 498 -9.57 14.67 23.07
CA THR A 498 -9.92 13.87 24.25
C THR A 498 -10.61 14.75 25.29
N LEU A 499 -11.74 14.28 25.80
CA LEU A 499 -12.53 14.99 26.80
C LEU A 499 -12.74 14.06 28.01
N ALA A 500 -12.38 14.53 29.21
CA ALA A 500 -12.43 13.72 30.42
C ALA A 500 -13.85 13.24 30.78
N SER A 501 -14.89 13.99 30.38
CA SER A 501 -16.30 13.61 30.57
C SER A 501 -16.78 12.52 29.60
N TYR A 502 -16.02 12.20 28.56
CA TYR A 502 -16.33 11.15 27.57
C TYR A 502 -15.13 10.21 27.36
N PRO A 503 -14.74 9.44 28.40
CA PRO A 503 -13.66 8.46 28.28
C PRO A 503 -14.04 7.31 27.32
N PRO A 504 -13.06 6.61 26.73
CA PRO A 504 -13.32 5.42 25.91
C PRO A 504 -14.07 4.35 26.71
N THR A 505 -15.10 3.74 26.12
CA THR A 505 -15.89 2.67 26.74
C THR A 505 -15.67 1.33 26.04
N LEU A 506 -16.00 0.21 26.67
CA LEU A 506 -15.84 -1.13 26.08
C LEU A 506 -16.88 -1.43 24.97
N GLU A 507 -17.97 -0.66 24.92
CA GLU A 507 -19.07 -0.78 23.97
C GLU A 507 -18.69 -0.28 22.58
N PHE A 508 -17.88 0.77 22.51
CA PHE A 508 -17.49 1.42 21.27
C PHE A 508 -15.97 1.33 21.03
N LEU A 509 -15.58 1.25 19.76
CA LEU A 509 -14.20 1.45 19.37
C LEU A 509 -13.95 2.95 19.15
N ARG A 510 -13.28 3.60 20.12
CA ARG A 510 -12.89 5.02 20.03
C ARG A 510 -12.00 5.21 18.81
N SER A 511 -12.48 6.01 17.86
CA SER A 511 -11.79 6.32 16.61
C SER A 511 -11.47 7.81 16.55
N GLU A 512 -10.46 8.16 15.74
CA GLU A 512 -9.97 9.55 15.66
C GLU A 512 -10.00 10.11 14.23
N VAL A 513 -10.29 11.40 14.14
CA VAL A 513 -10.27 12.21 12.92
C VAL A 513 -9.15 13.23 13.05
N GLN A 514 -8.16 13.16 12.16
CA GLN A 514 -7.03 14.09 12.19
C GLN A 514 -7.44 15.49 11.68
N CYS A 515 -8.06 15.53 10.49
CA CYS A 515 -8.54 16.75 9.87
C CYS A 515 -9.67 16.42 8.90
N ALA A 516 -10.87 16.94 9.15
CA ALA A 516 -11.98 16.86 8.20
C ALA A 516 -12.80 18.15 8.24
N GLY A 517 -13.64 18.40 7.24
CA GLY A 517 -14.49 19.57 7.27
C GLY A 517 -15.03 20.01 5.93
N PHE A 518 -15.70 21.17 5.93
CA PHE A 518 -16.31 21.77 4.75
C PHE A 518 -15.69 23.14 4.46
N LEU A 519 -15.48 23.41 3.18
CA LEU A 519 -15.20 24.73 2.62
C LEU A 519 -16.33 25.09 1.65
N ILE A 520 -16.97 26.22 1.88
CA ILE A 520 -18.15 26.63 1.12
C ILE A 520 -17.84 27.95 0.40
N TYR A 521 -17.85 27.91 -0.93
CA TYR A 521 -17.59 29.05 -1.79
C TYR A 521 -18.90 29.59 -2.37
N SER A 522 -19.06 30.92 -2.39
CA SER A 522 -20.19 31.56 -3.07
C SER A 522 -19.88 31.66 -4.58
N CYS A 523 -20.71 31.03 -5.41
CA CYS A 523 -20.57 31.06 -6.87
C CYS A 523 -21.60 31.98 -7.54
N GLY A 524 -22.65 32.36 -6.81
CA GLY A 524 -23.71 33.27 -7.24
C GLY A 524 -24.68 33.60 -6.10
N LYS A 525 -25.79 34.29 -6.41
CA LYS A 525 -26.80 34.68 -5.41
C LYS A 525 -27.47 33.47 -4.74
N ASP A 526 -27.68 32.40 -5.51
CA ASP A 526 -28.39 31.18 -5.09
C ASP A 526 -27.60 29.89 -5.39
N GLU A 527 -26.31 30.01 -5.68
CA GLU A 527 -25.43 28.89 -6.00
C GLU A 527 -24.16 28.92 -5.15
N CYS A 528 -23.80 27.76 -4.60
CA CYS A 528 -22.56 27.60 -3.87
C CYS A 528 -21.87 26.28 -4.21
N GLN A 529 -20.55 26.30 -4.08
CA GLN A 529 -19.72 25.11 -4.17
C GLN A 529 -19.32 24.67 -2.77
N VAL A 530 -19.66 23.43 -2.40
CA VAL A 530 -19.33 22.82 -1.12
C VAL A 530 -18.24 21.78 -1.33
N ASN A 531 -17.08 22.00 -0.74
CA ASN A 531 -15.96 21.07 -0.75
C ASN A 531 -15.84 20.41 0.63
N TYR A 532 -16.09 19.10 0.71
CA TYR A 532 -15.79 18.31 1.89
C TYR A 532 -14.36 17.77 1.80
N LEU A 533 -13.53 17.98 2.80
CA LEU A 533 -12.19 17.40 2.88
C LEU A 533 -12.10 16.45 4.07
N ASN A 534 -11.37 15.35 3.91
CA ASN A 534 -11.08 14.41 4.97
C ASN A 534 -9.69 13.80 4.79
N GLN A 535 -8.85 13.98 5.80
CA GLN A 535 -7.56 13.30 5.95
C GLN A 535 -7.81 11.94 6.62
N LEU A 536 -7.60 10.86 5.87
CA LEU A 536 -8.02 9.54 6.30
C LEU A 536 -7.08 9.00 7.39
N THR A 537 -7.68 8.53 8.48
CA THR A 537 -7.00 7.76 9.51
C THR A 537 -7.19 6.26 9.25
N SER A 538 -6.23 5.44 9.73
CA SER A 538 -6.30 3.97 9.65
C SER A 538 -7.66 3.42 10.12
N ASP A 539 -8.21 4.04 11.16
CA ASP A 539 -9.50 3.65 11.72
C ASP A 539 -10.64 3.83 10.72
N MET A 540 -10.64 4.88 9.90
CA MET A 540 -11.72 5.14 8.93
C MET A 540 -11.63 4.28 7.66
N MET A 541 -10.56 3.50 7.50
CA MET A 541 -10.33 2.71 6.29
C MET A 541 -11.44 1.71 5.97
N PRO A 542 -12.09 0.97 6.89
CA PRO A 542 -13.16 0.04 6.52
C PRO A 542 -14.37 0.71 5.85
N TYR A 543 -14.64 1.99 6.15
CA TYR A 543 -15.75 2.76 5.55
C TYR A 543 -15.41 3.29 4.16
N ILE A 544 -14.12 3.44 3.88
CA ILE A 544 -13.60 4.11 2.68
C ILE A 544 -12.90 3.10 1.77
N GLU A 545 -12.54 1.92 2.28
CA GLU A 545 -12.01 0.77 1.54
C GLU A 545 -12.95 0.45 0.41
N GLU A 546 -14.26 0.35 0.65
CA GLU A 546 -15.23 0.04 -0.39
C GLU A 546 -15.35 1.14 -1.45
N ASN A 547 -15.21 2.42 -1.08
CA ASN A 547 -15.24 3.53 -2.03
C ASN A 547 -13.94 3.66 -2.83
N LEU A 548 -12.79 3.49 -2.18
CA LEU A 548 -11.48 3.49 -2.82
C LEU A 548 -11.30 2.26 -3.70
N THR A 549 -11.78 1.09 -3.26
CA THR A 549 -11.77 -0.16 -4.02
C THR A 549 -13.04 -0.37 -4.85
N GLY A 550 -13.85 0.66 -5.13
CA GLY A 550 -15.00 0.62 -6.04
C GLY A 550 -16.23 -0.18 -5.57
N TRP A 551 -16.11 -0.99 -4.53
CA TRP A 551 -17.17 -1.84 -3.98
C TRP A 551 -18.43 -1.08 -3.52
N SER A 552 -18.36 0.24 -3.31
CA SER A 552 -19.54 1.07 -3.00
C SER A 552 -19.44 2.45 -3.64
N ASN A 553 -20.58 3.04 -4.04
CA ASN A 553 -20.71 4.48 -4.32
C ASN A 553 -21.04 5.28 -3.05
N SER A 554 -20.65 4.81 -1.85
CA SER A 554 -21.12 5.41 -0.58
C SER A 554 -20.71 6.88 -0.43
N ILE A 555 -19.53 7.28 -0.92
CA ILE A 555 -19.12 8.70 -0.91
C ILE A 555 -19.99 9.52 -1.84
N GLU A 556 -20.22 9.07 -3.09
CA GLU A 556 -21.05 9.80 -4.05
C GLU A 556 -22.53 9.81 -3.64
N GLU A 557 -23.03 8.73 -3.04
CA GLU A 557 -24.38 8.62 -2.51
C GLU A 557 -24.58 9.54 -1.30
N THR A 558 -23.60 9.58 -0.38
CA THR A 558 -23.62 10.50 0.77
C THR A 558 -23.54 11.95 0.31
N ALA A 559 -22.68 12.26 -0.66
CA ALA A 559 -22.62 13.59 -1.27
C ALA A 559 -23.95 13.96 -1.95
N SER A 560 -24.56 13.02 -2.68
CA SER A 560 -25.88 13.21 -3.30
C SER A 560 -26.99 13.41 -2.26
N SER A 561 -26.90 12.73 -1.12
CA SER A 561 -27.81 12.89 0.03
C SER A 561 -27.66 14.27 0.66
N CYS A 562 -26.42 14.74 0.83
CA CYS A 562 -26.11 16.10 1.30
C CYS A 562 -26.69 17.17 0.37
N ILE A 563 -26.50 17.04 -0.95
CA ILE A 563 -27.07 17.98 -1.93
C ILE A 563 -28.60 18.04 -1.79
N ARG A 564 -29.27 16.87 -1.74
CA ARG A 564 -30.73 16.82 -1.56
C ARG A 564 -31.18 17.47 -0.26
N PHE A 565 -30.47 17.25 0.84
CA PHE A 565 -30.78 17.86 2.14
C PHE A 565 -30.71 19.39 2.07
N LEU A 566 -29.63 19.93 1.51
CA LEU A 566 -29.43 21.38 1.37
C LEU A 566 -30.47 22.01 0.44
N GLU A 567 -30.77 21.38 -0.70
CA GLU A 567 -31.74 21.91 -1.67
C GLU A 567 -33.19 21.79 -1.17
N THR A 568 -33.51 20.77 -0.37
CA THR A 568 -34.83 20.63 0.25
C THR A 568 -35.06 21.71 1.30
N ALA A 569 -34.03 22.09 2.06
CA ALA A 569 -34.12 23.17 3.04
C ALA A 569 -34.48 24.53 2.41
N LYS A 570 -34.05 24.78 1.16
CA LYS A 570 -34.44 25.96 0.36
C LYS A 570 -35.95 26.08 0.18
N VAL A 571 -36.62 24.96 -0.06
CA VAL A 571 -38.07 24.90 -0.31
C VAL A 571 -38.84 25.35 0.93
N TYR A 572 -38.39 24.94 2.12
CA TYR A 572 -39.01 25.34 3.39
C TYR A 572 -38.80 26.82 3.74
N THR A 573 -37.71 27.45 3.28
CA THR A 573 -37.45 28.88 3.52
C THR A 573 -38.18 29.80 2.53
N THR A 574 -38.72 29.26 1.42
CA THR A 574 -39.46 30.05 0.41
C THR A 574 -40.98 30.04 0.67
N ILE A 575 -41.46 29.20 1.60
CA ILE A 575 -42.88 29.03 1.96
C ILE A 575 -43.22 29.75 3.29
N LEU A 576 -42.22 30.28 3.99
CA LEU A 576 -42.34 31.24 5.10
C LEU A 576 -42.05 32.65 4.59
#